data_AF-A0A0N1KS89-F1
#
_entry.id   AF-A0A0N1KS89-F1
#
_cell.length_a   1.000
_cell.length_b   1.000
_cell.length_c   1.000
_cell.angle_alpha   90.00
_cell.angle_beta   90.00
_cell.angle_gamma   90.00
#
_symmetry.space_group_name_H-M   'P 1'
#
loop_
_entity.id
_entity.type
_entity.pdbx_description
1 polymer ?
#
loop_
_entity_poly.entity_id
_entity_poly.type
_entity_poly.pdbx_seq_one_letter_code
_entity_poly.pdbx_strand_id
1 'polypeptide(L)'
;MIPDKQLYEKEFLLGLSKKEVIKELGHGFNFYPDDIWYYEINRTWWGMKTVLFLIFRNGKLQHKNIKKVYGKIYKTKLPENL
;
A
#
# COMPACT_ATOMS: atom_id res chain seq x y z
N MET A 1 12.28 5.49 -9.46
CA MET A 1 12.24 4.90 -8.11
C MET A 1 11.88 6.03 -7.15
N ILE A 2 10.71 6.00 -6.54
CA ILE A 2 10.28 7.04 -5.61
C ILE A 2 11.13 6.93 -4.33
N PRO A 3 11.68 8.04 -3.78
CA PRO A 3 12.44 7.98 -2.55
C PRO A 3 11.56 7.48 -1.39
N ASP A 4 12.05 6.50 -0.62
CA ASP A 4 11.34 5.90 0.51
C ASP A 4 10.70 6.94 1.44
N LYS A 5 11.35 8.10 1.62
CA LYS A 5 10.90 9.20 2.50
C LYS A 5 9.53 9.77 2.11
N GLN A 6 9.21 9.84 0.82
CA GLN A 6 7.95 10.40 0.34
C GLN A 6 6.75 9.48 0.65
N LEU A 7 6.95 8.17 0.71
CA LEU A 7 5.90 7.20 1.08
C LEU A 7 5.34 7.46 2.48
N TYR A 8 6.17 7.98 3.40
CA TYR A 8 5.81 8.28 4.78
C TYR A 8 5.07 9.62 4.96
N GLU A 9 5.04 10.49 3.95
CA GLU A 9 4.28 11.74 4.02
C GLU A 9 2.79 11.43 4.04
N LYS A 10 2.05 11.94 5.03
CA LYS A 10 0.64 11.57 5.25
C LYS A 10 -0.24 11.73 4.02
N GLU A 11 -0.02 12.78 3.22
CA GLU A 11 -0.87 13.15 2.08
C GLU A 11 -0.44 12.53 0.77
N PHE A 12 0.79 12.03 0.68
CA PHE A 12 1.30 11.44 -0.55
C PHE A 12 0.42 10.28 -1.01
N LEU A 13 -0.05 10.35 -2.27
CA LEU A 13 -1.01 9.44 -2.94
C LEU A 13 -2.49 9.62 -2.58
N LEU A 14 -2.85 10.34 -1.52
CA LEU A 14 -4.27 10.50 -1.15
C LEU A 14 -5.06 11.16 -2.29
N GLY A 15 -6.26 10.65 -2.56
CA GLY A 15 -7.10 11.13 -3.65
C GLY A 15 -6.65 10.70 -5.06
N LEU A 16 -5.55 9.95 -5.20
CA LEU A 16 -5.18 9.36 -6.48
C LEU A 16 -6.07 8.16 -6.82
N SER A 17 -6.33 7.96 -8.11
CA SER A 17 -6.96 6.75 -8.64
C SER A 17 -5.98 5.59 -8.67
N LYS A 18 -6.52 4.37 -8.80
CA LYS A 18 -5.72 3.14 -8.99
C LYS A 18 -4.69 3.27 -10.13
N LYS A 19 -5.05 3.94 -11.24
CA LYS A 19 -4.14 4.16 -12.39
C LYS A 19 -3.01 5.14 -12.05
N GLU A 20 -3.32 6.23 -11.37
CA GLU A 20 -2.32 7.22 -10.94
C GLU A 20 -1.37 6.59 -9.92
N VAL A 21 -1.88 5.82 -8.96
CA VAL A 21 -1.05 5.07 -8.00
C VAL A 21 -0.11 4.09 -8.70
N ILE A 22 -0.58 3.37 -9.73
CA ILE A 22 0.29 2.50 -10.54
C ILE A 22 1.37 3.30 -11.27
N LYS A 23 1.05 4.50 -11.78
CA LYS A 23 2.03 5.35 -12.45
C LYS A 23 3.14 5.80 -11.48
N GLU A 24 2.78 6.11 -10.24
CA GLU A 24 3.74 6.51 -9.20
C GLU A 24 4.53 5.32 -8.64
N LEU A 25 3.86 4.23 -8.26
CA LEU A 25 4.46 3.12 -7.51
C LEU A 25 4.84 1.90 -8.35
N GLY A 26 4.36 1.82 -9.59
CA GLY A 26 4.42 0.63 -10.43
C GLY A 26 3.31 -0.39 -10.15
N HIS A 27 3.36 -1.48 -10.92
CA HIS A 27 2.52 -2.65 -10.74
C HIS A 27 3.11 -3.51 -9.60
N GLY A 28 2.60 -3.34 -8.38
CA GLY A 28 2.94 -4.20 -7.25
C GLY A 28 2.24 -5.57 -7.32
N PHE A 29 2.02 -6.20 -6.16
CA PHE A 29 1.20 -7.42 -6.03
C PHE A 29 -0.29 -7.09 -5.85
N ASN A 30 -0.82 -6.20 -6.69
CA ASN A 30 -2.18 -5.68 -6.62
C ASN A 30 -3.08 -6.30 -7.70
N PHE A 31 -4.27 -6.76 -7.29
CA PHE A 31 -5.36 -7.14 -8.20
C PHE A 31 -6.21 -5.90 -8.44
N TYR A 32 -6.26 -5.40 -9.67
CA TYR A 32 -6.84 -4.09 -9.99
C TYR A 32 -8.31 -3.93 -9.52
N PRO A 33 -9.18 -4.95 -9.64
CA PRO A 33 -10.55 -4.88 -9.12
C PRO A 33 -10.63 -4.69 -7.60
N ASP A 34 -9.66 -5.15 -6.82
CA ASP A 34 -9.71 -5.06 -5.36
C ASP A 34 -9.52 -3.64 -4.84
N ASP A 35 -10.22 -3.31 -3.77
CA ASP A 35 -10.15 -2.01 -3.11
C ASP A 35 -9.04 -1.90 -2.06
N ILE A 36 -8.40 -3.02 -1.71
CA ILE A 36 -7.26 -3.04 -0.81
C ILE A 36 -6.04 -3.51 -1.59
N TRP A 37 -5.06 -2.63 -1.72
CA TRP A 37 -3.76 -2.93 -2.29
C TRP A 37 -2.68 -2.93 -1.22
N TYR A 38 -1.61 -3.66 -1.49
CA TYR A 38 -0.42 -3.61 -0.65
C TYR A 38 0.85 -3.63 -1.52
N TYR A 39 1.86 -2.91 -1.05
CA TYR A 39 3.18 -2.83 -1.65
C TYR A 39 4.23 -3.19 -0.59
N GLU A 40 5.08 -4.17 -0.89
CA GLU A 40 6.24 -4.49 -0.05
C GLU A 40 7.33 -3.44 -0.34
N ILE A 41 7.60 -2.57 0.63
CA ILE A 41 8.58 -1.49 0.50
C ILE A 41 9.99 -2.03 0.76
N ASN A 42 10.12 -2.85 1.81
CA ASN A 42 11.41 -3.39 2.23
C ASN A 42 11.21 -4.73 2.95
N ARG A 43 12.25 -5.55 2.98
CA ARG A 43 12.33 -6.80 3.72
C ARG A 43 13.69 -6.93 4.40
N THR A 44 13.69 -7.21 5.70
CA THR A 44 14.90 -7.54 6.44
C THR A 44 15.32 -8.99 6.18
N TRP A 45 16.60 -9.30 6.42
CA TRP A 45 17.14 -10.66 6.35
C TRP A 45 16.38 -11.66 7.22
N TRP A 46 15.89 -11.23 8.39
CA TRP A 46 15.06 -12.04 9.29
C TRP A 46 13.61 -12.22 8.81
N GLY A 47 13.29 -11.76 7.60
CA GLY A 47 11.98 -11.96 6.98
C GLY A 47 10.89 -10.98 7.42
N MET A 48 11.23 -9.95 8.21
CA MET A 48 10.29 -8.86 8.53
C MET A 48 10.09 -7.99 7.29
N LYS A 49 8.83 -7.71 6.94
CA LYS A 49 8.46 -6.89 5.78
C LYS A 49 7.91 -5.55 6.22
N THR A 50 8.31 -4.46 5.59
CA THR A 50 7.64 -3.17 5.68
C THR A 50 6.68 -3.05 4.50
N VAL A 51 5.40 -2.88 4.78
CA VAL A 51 4.34 -2.95 3.77
C VAL A 51 3.49 -1.68 3.83
N LEU A 52 3.30 -1.04 2.67
CA LEU A 52 2.33 0.02 2.47
C LEU A 52 0.98 -0.60 2.07
N PHE A 53 -0.04 -0.35 2.87
CA PHE A 53 -1.43 -0.69 2.59
C PHE A 53 -2.16 0.54 2.06
N LEU A 54 -2.97 0.32 1.04
CA LEU A 54 -3.75 1.34 0.35
C LEU A 54 -5.21 0.91 0.29
N ILE A 55 -6.13 1.77 0.73
CA ILE A 55 -7.56 1.51 0.73
C ILE A 55 -8.25 2.52 -0.19
N PHE A 56 -8.83 1.98 -1.26
CA PHE A 56 -9.60 2.74 -2.24
C PHE A 56 -11.07 2.71 -1.87
N ARG A 57 -11.75 3.86 -2.02
CA ARG A 57 -13.21 3.93 -2.00
C ARG A 57 -13.65 4.82 -3.15
N ASN A 58 -14.70 4.43 -3.85
CA ASN A 58 -15.20 5.15 -5.03
C ASN A 58 -14.09 5.42 -6.08
N GLY A 59 -13.19 4.45 -6.27
CA GLY A 59 -12.10 4.52 -7.24
C GLY A 59 -10.92 5.42 -6.85
N LYS A 60 -10.91 5.99 -5.64
CA LYS A 60 -9.92 6.95 -5.15
C LYS A 60 -9.29 6.49 -3.84
N LEU A 61 -7.99 6.72 -3.65
CA LEU A 61 -7.30 6.37 -2.42
C LEU A 61 -7.81 7.26 -1.27
N GLN A 62 -8.39 6.64 -0.26
CA GLN A 62 -8.86 7.35 0.93
C GLN A 62 -7.88 7.22 2.08
N HIS A 63 -7.35 6.02 2.29
CA HIS A 63 -6.54 5.73 3.45
C HIS A 63 -5.28 4.97 3.05
N LYS A 64 -4.19 5.26 3.78
CA LYS A 64 -2.94 4.55 3.64
C LYS A 64 -2.30 4.30 4.99
N ASN A 65 -1.59 3.19 5.11
CA ASN A 65 -0.85 2.88 6.33
C ASN A 65 0.40 2.06 6.00
N ILE A 66 1.48 2.29 6.74
CA ILE A 66 2.70 1.49 6.65
C ILE A 66 2.81 0.62 7.90
N LYS A 67 2.90 -0.70 7.73
CA LYS A 67 3.08 -1.65 8.83
C LYS A 67 4.27 -2.55 8.61
N LYS A 68 4.92 -2.95 9.71
CA LYS A 68 5.88 -4.04 9.74
C LYS A 68 5.14 -5.36 10.02
N VAL A 69 5.32 -6.36 9.17
CA VAL A 69 4.63 -7.65 9.27
C VAL A 69 5.62 -8.80 9.10
N TYR A 70 5.31 -9.94 9.72
CA TYR A 70 6.00 -11.21 9.53
C TYR A 70 5.07 -12.20 8.81
N GLY A 71 5.66 -13.09 8.00
CA GLY A 71 4.91 -14.15 7.33
C GLY A 71 4.03 -13.67 6.18
N LYS A 72 2.93 -14.39 5.93
CA LYS A 72 1.97 -14.11 4.84
C LYS A 72 1.03 -12.96 5.23
N ILE A 73 0.75 -12.09 4.26
CA ILE A 73 -0.21 -10.98 4.40
C ILE A 73 -1.60 -11.51 4.02
N TYR A 74 -2.55 -11.44 4.94
CA TYR A 74 -3.94 -11.85 4.71
C TYR A 74 -4.84 -10.61 4.69
N LYS A 75 -5.53 -10.37 3.56
CA LYS A 75 -6.42 -9.21 3.39
C LYS A 75 -7.53 -9.14 4.43
N THR A 76 -8.05 -10.30 4.86
CA THR A 76 -9.14 -10.43 5.85
C THR A 76 -8.79 -9.93 7.25
N LYS A 77 -7.52 -9.66 7.54
CA LYS A 77 -7.07 -9.16 8.85
C LYS A 77 -6.74 -7.66 8.83
N LEU A 78 -6.99 -6.98 7.71
CA LEU A 78 -6.83 -5.53 7.61
C LEU A 78 -8.11 -4.88 8.13
N PRO A 79 -8.05 -3.99 9.14
CA PRO A 79 -9.22 -3.25 9.58
C PRO A 79 -9.81 -2.48 8.40
N GLU A 80 -11.12 -2.59 8.19
CA GLU A 80 -11.87 -1.81 7.19
C GLU A 80 -11.86 -0.29 7.49
N ASN A 81 -11.41 0.05 8.70
CA ASN A 81 -11.36 1.38 9.31
C ASN A 81 -9.92 1.92 9.47
N LEU A 82 -8.94 1.33 8.77
CA LEU A 82 -7.58 1.87 8.65
C LEU A 82 -7.56 3.20 7.90
#